data_AF-A0A4Q2ZWV1-F1
#
_entry.id   AF-A0A4Q2ZWV1-F1
#
_cell.length_a   1.000
_cell.length_b   1.000
_cell.length_c   1.000
_cell.angle_alpha   90.00
_cell.angle_beta   90.00
_cell.angle_gamma   90.00
#
_symmetry.space_group_name_H-M   'P 1'
#
loop_
_entity.id
_entity.type
_entity.pdbx_description
1 polymer ?
#
loop_
_entity_poly.entity_id
_entity_poly.type
_entity_poly.pdbx_seq_one_letter_code
_entity_poly.pdbx_strand_id
1 'polypeptide(L)' 'MANPKDDKNSVMRYVGLGTQWMVLLLAAVWGGWKLDQRTGWKFPLFTVLFPLLALVVSLWQLIKEFNKPNK' A
#
# COMPACT_ATOMS: atom_id res chain seq x y z
N MET A 1 38.61 6.70 -9.13
CA MET A 1 38.12 6.69 -10.52
C MET A 1 36.63 6.39 -10.47
N ALA A 2 35.76 7.40 -10.55
CA ALA A 2 34.31 7.19 -10.54
C ALA A 2 33.84 6.88 -11.97
N ASN A 3 33.20 5.72 -12.16
CA ASN A 3 32.70 5.22 -13.44
C ASN A 3 31.34 5.87 -13.77
N PRO A 4 31.18 6.64 -14.86
CA PRO A 4 29.94 7.38 -15.17
C PRO A 4 28.72 6.52 -15.57
N LYS A 5 28.81 5.19 -15.41
CA LYS A 5 27.78 4.22 -15.83
C LYS A 5 26.89 3.76 -14.67
N ASP A 6 27.26 4.02 -13.41
CA ASP A 6 26.49 3.58 -12.25
C ASP A 6 25.34 4.54 -11.88
N ASP A 7 25.43 5.83 -12.20
CA ASP A 7 24.41 6.82 -11.82
C ASP A 7 23.11 6.71 -12.64
N LYS A 8 23.21 6.35 -13.93
CA LYS A 8 22.02 6.18 -14.80
C LYS A 8 21.15 5.00 -14.36
N ASN A 9 21.78 3.94 -13.84
CA ASN A 9 21.09 2.76 -13.34
C ASN A 9 20.30 3.07 -12.07
N SER A 10 20.78 3.99 -11.23
CA SER A 10 20.08 4.41 -10.01
C SER A 10 18.77 5.12 -10.34
N VAL A 11 18.79 6.11 -11.24
CA VAL A 11 17.56 6.85 -11.64
C VAL A 11 16.55 5.92 -12.31
N MET A 12 17.00 5.06 -13.23
CA MET A 12 16.12 4.10 -13.90
C MET A 12 15.49 3.11 -12.90
N ARG A 13 16.23 2.69 -11.87
CA ARG A 13 15.74 1.84 -10.79
C ARG A 13 14.68 2.54 -9.94
N TYR A 14 14.88 3.82 -9.60
CA TYR A 14 13.89 4.61 -8.87
C TYR A 14 12.62 4.87 -9.68
N VAL A 15 12.74 5.11 -10.98
CA VAL A 15 11.60 5.21 -11.90
C VAL A 15 10.84 3.90 -11.98
N GLY A 16 11.54 2.76 -12.07
CA GLY A 16 10.92 1.43 -12.06
C GLY A 16 10.14 1.16 -10.77
N LEU A 17 10.76 1.46 -9.63
CA LEU A 17 10.10 1.40 -8.32
C LEU A 17 8.90 2.35 -8.26
N GLY A 18 9.06 3.63 -8.59
CA GLY A 18 7.97 4.60 -8.58
C GLY A 18 6.79 4.19 -9.46
N THR A 19 7.08 3.62 -10.63
CA THR A 19 6.05 3.07 -11.54
C THR A 19 5.31 1.90 -10.92
N GLN A 20 6.02 0.99 -10.26
CA GLN A 20 5.41 -0.15 -9.56
C GLN A 20 4.46 0.31 -8.45
N TRP A 21 4.88 1.29 -7.64
CA TRP A 21 4.06 1.85 -6.56
C TRP A 21 2.86 2.62 -7.13
N MET A 22 3.04 3.36 -8.21
CA MET A 22 1.96 4.07 -8.90
C MET A 22 0.90 3.10 -9.46
N VAL A 23 1.31 2.00 -10.08
CA VAL A 23 0.39 0.96 -10.57
C VAL A 23 -0.38 0.31 -9.42
N LEU A 24 0.28 -0.01 -8.31
CA LEU A 24 -0.35 -0.55 -7.11
C LEU A 24 -1.40 0.41 -6.53
N LEU A 25 -1.07 1.70 -6.41
CA LEU A 25 -1.97 2.72 -5.91
C LEU A 25 -3.18 2.92 -6.83
N LEU A 26 -2.96 2.99 -8.14
CA LEU A 26 -4.04 3.10 -9.12
C LEU A 26 -4.97 1.87 -9.07
N ALA A 27 -4.41 0.66 -8.94
CA ALA A 27 -5.19 -0.56 -8.82
C ALA A 27 -6.01 -0.59 -7.51
N ALA A 28 -5.43 -0.15 -6.39
CA ALA A 28 -6.11 -0.07 -5.11
C ALA A 28 -7.24 0.96 -5.11
N VAL A 29 -6.98 2.17 -5.62
CA VAL A 29 -7.97 3.25 -5.74
C VAL A 29 -9.08 2.85 -6.71
N TRP A 30 -8.74 2.28 -7.86
CA TRP A 30 -9.73 1.83 -8.83
C TRP A 30 -10.56 0.66 -8.30
N GLY A 31 -9.93 -0.26 -7.56
CA GLY A 31 -10.59 -1.36 -6.88
C GLY A 31 -11.59 -0.86 -5.82
N GLY A 32 -11.15 0.05 -4.93
CA GLY A 32 -12.01 0.66 -3.91
C GLY A 32 -13.14 1.48 -4.50
N TRP A 33 -12.84 2.29 -5.52
CA TRP A 33 -13.82 3.12 -6.22
C TRP A 33 -14.87 2.29 -6.95
N LYS A 34 -14.47 1.20 -7.63
CA LYS A 34 -15.41 0.28 -8.30
C LYS A 34 -16.27 -0.47 -7.29
N LEU A 35 -15.72 -0.82 -6.12
CA LEU A 35 -16.47 -1.47 -5.05
C LEU A 35 -17.49 -0.50 -4.42
N ASP A 36 -17.09 0.74 -4.12
CA ASP A 36 -17.97 1.80 -3.62
C ASP A 36 -19.04 2.20 -4.66
N GLN A 37 -18.72 2.19 -5.97
CA GLN A 37 -19.71 2.39 -7.04
C GLN A 37 -20.71 1.24 -7.14
N ARG A 38 -20.26 -0.01 -6.99
CA ARG A 38 -21.12 -1.21 -7.05
C ARG A 38 -22.16 -1.24 -5.94
N THR A 39 -21.83 -0.72 -4.76
CA THR A 39 -22.79 -0.58 -3.65
C THR A 39 -23.75 0.59 -3.84
N GLY A 40 -23.45 1.55 -4.72
CA GLY A 40 -24.34 2.68 -5.03
C GLY A 40 -24.60 3.62 -3.84
N TRP A 41 -23.78 3.52 -2.78
CA TRP A 41 -23.95 4.31 -1.56
C TRP A 41 -23.32 5.69 -1.76
N LYS A 42 -24.05 6.76 -1.37
CA LYS A 42 -23.54 8.15 -1.40
C LYS A 42 -22.33 8.38 -0.50
N PHE A 43 -22.04 7.45 0.40
CA PHE A 43 -20.93 7.50 1.35
C PHE A 43 -19.91 6.42 0.97
N PRO A 44 -18.64 6.77 0.67
CA PRO A 44 -17.61 5.83 0.23
C PRO A 44 -17.13 4.97 1.41
N LEU A 45 -17.99 4.03 1.81
CA LEU A 45 -17.86 3.30 3.06
C LEU A 45 -16.68 2.33 3.02
N PHE A 46 -16.40 1.67 1.89
CA PHE A 46 -15.24 0.77 1.79
C PHE A 46 -13.93 1.55 1.78
N THR A 47 -13.91 2.75 1.19
CA THR A 47 -12.75 3.65 1.24
C THR A 47 -12.37 4.03 2.69
N VAL A 48 -13.33 4.10 3.60
CA VAL A 48 -13.11 4.41 5.04
C VAL A 48 -12.96 3.14 5.89
N LEU A 49 -13.71 2.08 5.58
CA LEU A 49 -13.72 0.83 6.33
C LEU A 49 -12.42 0.05 6.16
N PHE A 50 -11.79 0.10 5.00
CA PHE A 50 -10.48 -0.54 4.76
C PHE A 50 -9.37 0.00 5.67
N PRO A 51 -9.11 1.33 5.74
CA PRO A 51 -8.11 1.86 6.65
C PRO A 51 -8.49 1.64 8.13
N LEU A 52 -9.78 1.63 8.47
CA LEU A 52 -10.23 1.27 9.82
C LEU A 52 -9.93 -0.20 10.17
N LEU A 53 -10.20 -1.12 9.25
CA LEU A 53 -9.85 -2.54 9.40
C LEU A 53 -8.34 -2.76 9.46
N ALA A 54 -7.57 -2.05 8.63
CA ALA A 54 -6.11 -2.10 8.67
C ALA A 54 -5.56 -1.64 10.03
N LEU A 55 -6.15 -0.60 10.63
CA LEU A 55 -5.83 -0.15 11.99
C LEU A 55 -6.11 -1.25 13.03
N VAL A 56 -7.28 -1.88 12.98
CA VAL A 56 -7.65 -2.97 13.91
C VAL A 56 -6.70 -4.15 13.76
N VAL A 57 -6.38 -4.56 12.53
CA VAL A 57 -5.44 -5.64 12.25
C VAL A 57 -4.03 -5.29 12.73
N SER A 58 -3.56 -4.07 12.51
CA SER A 58 -2.25 -3.62 12.98
C SER A 58 -2.16 -3.68 14.51
N LEU A 59 -3.19 -3.23 15.22
CA LEU A 59 -3.24 -3.31 16.68
C LEU A 59 -3.26 -4.77 17.14
N TRP A 60 -4.01 -5.63 16.46
CA TRP A 60 -4.09 -7.05 16.80
C TRP A 60 -2.76 -7.79 16.57
N GLN A 61 -2.07 -7.50 15.47
CA GLN A 61 -0.73 -8.02 15.18
C GLN A 61 0.25 -7.55 16.25
N LEU A 62 0.22 -6.27 16.60
CA LEU A 62 1.08 -5.69 17.62
C LEU A 62 0.88 -6.36 18.99
N ILE A 63 -0.38 -6.56 19.41
CA ILE A 63 -0.70 -7.28 20.65
C ILE A 63 -0.20 -8.73 20.58
N LYS A 64 -0.38 -9.42 19.46
CA LYS A 64 0.06 -10.81 19.27
C LYS A 64 1.60 -10.93 19.26
N GLU A 65 2.28 -9.92 18.75
CA GLU A 65 3.74 -9.85 18.72
C GLU A 65 4.31 -9.60 20.11
N PHE A 66 3.71 -8.69 20.88
CA PHE A 66 4.07 -8.45 22.28
C PHE A 66 3.68 -9.61 23.23
N ASN A 67 2.62 -10.36 22.93
CA ASN A 67 2.22 -11.54 23.72
C ASN A 67 2.92 -12.84 23.28
N LYS A 68 3.79 -12.82 22.27
CA LYS A 68 4.63 -13.99 22.00
C LYS A 68 5.79 -13.99 23.00
N PRO A 69 5.85 -14.93 23.98
CA PRO A 69 7.10 -15.17 24.68
C PRO A 69 8.13 -15.55 23.62
N ASN A 70 9.20 -14.76 23.56
CA ASN A 70 10.35 -14.95 22.70
C ASN A 70 10.75 -16.43 22.75
N LYS A 71 10.71 -17.12 21.60
CA LYS A 71 11.04 -18.54 21.49
C LYS A 71 12.30 -18.69 20.66
#